data_AF-D5E4C0-F1
#
_entry.id   AF-D5E4C0-F1
#
_cell.length_a   1.000
_cell.length_b   1.000
_cell.length_c   1.000
_cell.angle_alpha   90.00
_cell.angle_beta   90.00
_cell.angle_gamma   90.00
#
_symmetry.space_group_name_H-M   'P 1'
#
loop_
_entity.id
_entity.type
_entity.pdbx_description
1 polymer ?
#
loop_
_entity_poly.entity_id
_entity_poly.type
_entity_poly.pdbx_seq_one_letter_code
_entity_poly.pdbx_strand_id
1 'polypeptide(L)'
;MSYGVSVFFILVLMCIIASQSYLPKWLKWLVGVYYSLGILLFSYLQTRLADKWYVHTPVPDEYWDANSRLTDLFAAVFFIPVCILFSYYIITGSKN
;
A
#
# COMPACT_ATOMS: atom_id res chain seq x y z
N MET A 1 8.75 13.69 0.90
CA MET A 1 7.27 13.80 0.86
C MET A 1 6.83 14.45 2.16
N SER A 2 5.90 15.41 2.16
CA SER A 2 5.35 15.93 3.41
C SER A 2 4.54 14.82 4.08
N TYR A 3 4.80 14.52 5.36
CA TYR A 3 4.04 13.53 6.15
C TYR A 3 2.52 13.73 6.07
N GLY A 4 2.07 14.96 5.77
CA GLY A 4 0.66 15.27 5.55
C GLY A 4 0.00 14.49 4.41
N VAL A 5 0.75 14.13 3.37
CA VAL A 5 0.20 13.34 2.24
C VAL A 5 -0.14 11.92 2.69
N SER A 6 0.78 11.28 3.41
CA SER A 6 0.58 9.93 3.96
C SER A 6 -0.58 9.88 4.95
N VAL A 7 -0.67 10.89 5.84
CA VAL A 7 -1.78 11.02 6.81
C VAL A 7 -3.12 11.20 6.10
N PHE A 8 -3.18 12.04 5.05
CA PHE A 8 -4.38 12.23 4.26
C PHE A 8 -4.87 10.91 3.64
N PHE A 9 -3.97 10.14 3.01
CA PHE A 9 -4.33 8.84 2.44
C PHE A 9 -4.82 7.84 3.49
N ILE A 10 -4.19 7.80 4.67
CA ILE A 10 -4.63 6.94 5.79
C ILE A 10 -6.04 7.34 6.24
N LEU A 11 -6.33 8.64 6.38
CA LEU A 11 -7.65 9.10 6.77
C LEU A 11 -8.73 8.72 5.75
N VAL A 12 -8.47 8.95 4.46
CA VAL A 12 -9.39 8.57 3.37
C VAL A 12 -9.65 7.07 3.39
N LEU A 13 -8.59 6.26 3.51
CA LEU A 13 -8.68 4.80 3.62
C LEU A 13 -9.55 4.38 4.82
N MET A 14 -9.31 4.96 6.00
CA MET A 14 -10.07 4.64 7.21
C MET A 14 -11.55 5.03 7.08
N CYS A 15 -11.86 6.15 6.43
CA CYS A 15 -13.24 6.52 6.10
C CYS A 15 -13.92 5.50 5.19
N ILE A 16 -13.22 5.05 4.13
CA ILE A 16 -13.74 4.03 3.21
C ILE A 16 -14.02 2.74 3.98
N ILE A 17 -13.07 2.24 4.77
CA ILE A 17 -13.22 0.99 5.54
C ILE A 17 -14.34 1.10 6.59
N ALA A 18 -14.43 2.24 7.28
CA ALA A 18 -15.48 2.47 8.28
C ALA A 18 -16.87 2.42 7.63
N SER A 19 -17.03 3.03 6.45
CA SER A 19 -18.30 3.11 5.71
C SER A 19 -18.84 1.76 5.21
N GLN A 20 -18.01 0.71 5.12
CA GLN A 20 -18.44 -0.59 4.60
C GLN A 20 -19.32 -1.35 5.59
N SER A 21 -20.61 -1.50 5.35
CA SER A 21 -21.53 -2.23 6.26
C SER A 21 -21.29 -3.75 6.30
N TYR A 22 -20.68 -4.31 5.25
CA TYR A 22 -20.60 -5.75 5.02
C TYR A 22 -19.47 -6.48 5.76
N LEU A 23 -18.49 -5.74 6.30
CA LEU A 23 -17.32 -6.34 6.96
C LEU A 23 -17.48 -6.35 8.49
N PRO A 24 -17.16 -7.45 9.18
CA PRO A 24 -17.15 -7.48 10.64
C PRO A 24 -16.07 -6.54 11.18
N LYS A 25 -16.34 -5.94 12.36
CA LYS A 25 -15.49 -4.88 12.94
C LYS A 25 -14.02 -5.28 13.06
N TRP A 26 -13.73 -6.52 13.44
CA TRP A 26 -12.35 -7.01 13.58
C TRP A 26 -11.61 -7.05 12.23
N LEU A 27 -12.30 -7.45 11.15
CA LEU A 27 -11.72 -7.53 9.81
C LEU A 27 -11.48 -6.12 9.23
N LYS A 28 -12.38 -5.17 9.51
CA LYS A 28 -12.18 -3.75 9.19
C LYS A 28 -10.89 -3.21 9.81
N TRP A 29 -10.68 -3.48 11.10
CA TRP A 29 -9.45 -3.04 11.79
C TRP A 29 -8.21 -3.70 11.21
N LEU A 30 -8.27 -5.00 10.92
CA LEU A 30 -7.15 -5.73 10.32
C LEU A 30 -6.76 -5.13 8.96
N VAL A 31 -7.75 -4.90 8.08
CA VAL A 31 -7.56 -4.25 6.78
C VAL A 31 -7.02 -2.83 6.94
N GLY A 32 -7.59 -2.05 7.86
CA GLY A 32 -7.17 -0.67 8.10
C GLY A 32 -5.73 -0.57 8.58
N VAL A 33 -5.34 -1.40 9.55
CA VAL A 33 -3.96 -1.45 10.06
C VAL A 33 -3.00 -1.90 8.96
N TYR A 34 -3.35 -2.95 8.22
CA TYR A 34 -2.50 -3.50 7.16
C TYR A 34 -2.15 -2.45 6.10
N TYR A 35 -3.16 -1.79 5.54
CA TYR A 35 -2.93 -0.80 4.48
C TYR A 35 -2.35 0.52 5.02
N SER A 36 -2.64 0.90 6.27
CA SER A 36 -2.00 2.05 6.90
C SER A 36 -0.49 1.82 7.07
N LEU A 37 -0.08 0.63 7.52
CA LEU A 37 1.33 0.25 7.59
C LEU A 37 1.98 0.24 6.21
N GLY A 38 1.28 -0.24 5.18
CA GLY A 38 1.73 -0.17 3.79
C GLY A 38 1.99 1.27 3.32
N ILE A 39 1.09 2.21 3.61
CA ILE A 39 1.23 3.62 3.24
C ILE A 39 2.44 4.25 3.96
N LEU A 40 2.60 3.97 5.26
CA LEU A 40 3.73 4.47 6.05
C LEU A 40 5.05 3.90 5.54
N LEU A 41 5.10 2.60 5.25
CA LEU A 41 6.28 1.93 4.73
C LEU A 41 6.66 2.49 3.35
N PHE A 42 5.68 2.71 2.47
CA PHE A 42 5.90 3.34 1.16
C PHE A 42 6.46 4.75 1.30
N SER A 43 5.86 5.56 2.17
CA SER A 43 6.29 6.94 2.42
C SER A 43 7.71 7.00 2.99
N TYR A 44 8.04 6.09 3.91
CA TYR A 44 9.38 5.93 4.46
C TYR A 44 10.39 5.56 3.38
N LEU A 45 10.09 4.52 2.60
CA LEU A 45 10.99 4.05 1.55
C LEU A 45 11.18 5.12 0.48
N GLN A 46 10.12 5.75 -0.02
CA GLN A 46 10.22 6.85 -0.98
C GLN A 46 11.10 8.00 -0.46
N THR A 47 11.01 8.35 0.83
CA THR A 47 11.86 9.38 1.44
C THR A 47 13.32 8.92 1.54
N ARG A 48 13.57 7.67 1.95
CA ARG A 48 14.91 7.07 1.98
C ARG A 48 15.56 7.02 0.61
N LEU A 49 14.78 6.73 -0.44
CA LEU A 49 15.24 6.72 -1.83
C LEU A 49 15.51 8.13 -2.34
N ALA A 50 14.64 9.08 -1.97
CA ALA A 50 14.86 10.50 -2.25
C ALA A 50 16.21 10.97 -1.69
N ASP A 51 16.46 10.72 -0.41
CA ASP A 51 17.69 11.13 0.28
C ASP A 51 18.94 10.42 -0.26
N LYS A 52 18.83 9.14 -0.65
CA LYS A 52 19.98 8.36 -1.11
C LYS A 52 20.39 8.70 -2.55
N TRP A 53 19.44 9.03 -3.41
CA TRP A 53 19.67 9.02 -4.87
C TRP A 53 19.47 10.37 -5.55
N TYR A 54 18.71 11.29 -4.98
CA TYR A 54 18.53 12.62 -5.59
C TYR A 54 19.66 13.60 -5.23
N VAL A 55 20.60 13.20 -4.38
CA VAL A 55 21.80 14.01 -4.03
C VAL A 55 22.82 14.04 -5.18
N HIS A 56 22.79 13.05 -6.08
CA HIS A 56 23.74 12.95 -7.20
C HIS A 56 22.98 12.98 -8.53
N THR A 57 23.20 14.05 -9.31
CA THR A 57 22.72 14.16 -10.69
C THR A 57 23.91 14.16 -11.65
N PRO A 58 23.82 13.46 -12.81
CA PRO A 58 22.73 12.61 -13.27
C PRO A 58 22.61 11.30 -12.48
N VAL A 59 21.39 10.78 -12.34
CA VAL A 59 21.09 9.54 -11.60
C VAL A 59 21.53 8.33 -12.45
N PRO A 60 22.47 7.49 -11.99
CA PRO A 60 22.86 6.25 -12.69
C PRO A 60 21.69 5.30 -12.98
N ASP A 61 21.73 4.59 -14.11
CA ASP A 61 20.69 3.63 -14.56
C ASP A 61 20.41 2.53 -13.54
N GLU A 62 21.43 2.08 -12.79
CA GLU A 62 21.28 1.06 -11.73
C GLU A 62 20.29 1.52 -10.63
N TYR A 63 20.17 2.82 -10.39
CA TYR A 63 19.22 3.36 -9.41
C TYR A 63 17.79 3.44 -9.96
N TRP A 64 17.63 3.54 -11.27
CA TRP A 64 16.31 3.43 -11.92
C TRP A 64 15.76 2.01 -11.80
N ASP A 65 16.59 0.99 -12.05
CA ASP A 65 16.18 -0.41 -11.89
C ASP A 65 15.83 -0.74 -10.44
N ALA A 66 16.65 -0.28 -9.48
CA ALA A 66 16.40 -0.49 -8.06
C ALA A 66 15.09 0.16 -7.60
N ASN A 67 14.81 1.39 -8.04
CA ASN A 67 13.56 2.10 -7.71
C ASN A 67 12.33 1.43 -8.32
N SER A 68 12.44 0.98 -9.58
CA SER A 68 11.37 0.29 -10.30
C SER A 68 11.01 -1.03 -9.60
N ARG A 69 12.01 -1.83 -9.24
CA ARG A 69 11.82 -3.08 -8.50
C ARG A 69 11.17 -2.87 -7.13
N LEU A 70 11.51 -1.78 -6.46
CA LEU A 70 10.93 -1.44 -5.16
C LEU A 70 9.45 -1.07 -5.30
N THR A 71 9.11 -0.35 -6.37
CA THR A 71 7.72 -0.03 -6.74
C THR A 71 6.91 -1.28 -7.05
N ASP A 72 7.47 -2.23 -7.81
CA ASP A 72 6.82 -3.51 -8.12
C ASP A 72 6.57 -4.35 -6.86
N LEU A 73 7.54 -4.38 -5.94
CA LEU A 73 7.39 -5.09 -4.67
C LEU A 73 6.25 -4.49 -3.83
N PHE A 74 6.15 -3.16 -3.77
CA PHE A 74 5.04 -2.49 -3.09
C PHE A 74 3.70 -2.74 -3.75
N ALA A 75 3.64 -2.69 -5.08
CA ALA A 75 2.44 -3.01 -5.83
C ALA A 75 2.00 -4.44 -5.50
N ALA A 76 2.92 -5.41 -5.52
CA ALA A 76 2.63 -6.79 -5.14
C ALA A 76 2.09 -6.89 -3.70
N VAL A 77 2.75 -6.25 -2.73
CA VAL A 77 2.31 -6.26 -1.31
C VAL A 77 0.92 -5.66 -1.16
N PHE A 78 0.59 -4.59 -1.89
CA PHE A 78 -0.76 -3.98 -1.83
C PHE A 78 -1.82 -4.80 -2.55
N PHE A 79 -1.52 -5.35 -3.74
CA PHE A 79 -2.51 -6.01 -4.59
C PHE A 79 -2.73 -7.49 -4.27
N ILE A 80 -1.70 -8.24 -3.84
CA ILE A 80 -1.81 -9.68 -3.55
C ILE A 80 -2.91 -9.97 -2.50
N PRO A 81 -2.97 -9.27 -1.35
CA PRO A 81 -4.02 -9.50 -0.35
C PRO A 81 -5.43 -9.23 -0.91
N VAL A 82 -5.59 -8.19 -1.73
CA VAL A 82 -6.86 -7.89 -2.42
C VAL A 82 -7.25 -9.04 -3.35
N CYS A 83 -6.31 -9.52 -4.18
CA CYS A 83 -6.53 -10.61 -5.10
C CYS A 83 -6.90 -11.92 -4.39
N ILE A 84 -6.29 -12.21 -3.23
CA ILE A 84 -6.61 -13.39 -2.42
C ILE A 84 -8.04 -13.29 -1.87
N LEU A 85 -8.40 -12.14 -1.28
CA LEU A 85 -9.74 -11.92 -0.73
C LEU A 85 -10.81 -11.98 -1.82
N PHE A 86 -10.56 -11.37 -2.98
CA PHE A 86 -11.45 -11.41 -4.13
C PHE A 86 -11.64 -12.83 -4.67
N SER A 87 -10.55 -13.59 -4.83
CA SER A 87 -10.60 -14.98 -5.27
C SER A 87 -11.35 -15.87 -4.28
N TYR A 88 -11.10 -15.70 -2.98
CA TYR A 88 -11.84 -16.41 -1.94
C TYR A 88 -13.34 -16.12 -2.02
N TYR A 89 -13.73 -14.85 -2.17
CA TYR A 89 -15.13 -14.46 -2.30
C TYR A 89 -15.80 -15.04 -3.55
N ILE A 90 -15.13 -15.03 -4.71
CA ILE A 90 -15.66 -15.66 -5.93
C ILE A 90 -15.85 -17.18 -5.73
N ILE A 91 -14.85 -17.87 -5.18
CA ILE A 91 -14.89 -19.33 -5.00
C ILE A 91 -15.96 -19.75 -4.00
N THR A 92 -16.15 -18.99 -2.92
CA THR A 92 -17.19 -19.28 -1.90
C THR A 92 -18.57 -18.82 -2.34
N GLY A 93 -18.68 -17.68 -3.03
CA GLY A 93 -19.94 -17.19 -3.60
C GLY A 93 -20.47 -18.07 -4.74
N SER A 94 -19.60 -18.75 -5.49
CA SER A 94 -20.00 -19.72 -6.52
C SER A 94 -20.57 -21.04 -5.95
N LYS A 95 -20.42 -21.30 -4.64
CA LYS A 95 -20.87 -22.55 -4.00
C LYS A 95 -22.21 -22.43 -3.27
N ASN A 96 -22.79 -21.23 -3.23
CA ASN A 96 -24.13 -20.95 -2.71
C ASN A 96 -25.08 -20.62 -3.86
#